data_AF-A0A7C5XCN0-F1
#
_entry.id   AF-A0A7C5XCN0-F1
#
_cell.length_a   1.000
_cell.length_b   1.000
_cell.length_c   1.000
_cell.angle_alpha   90.00
_cell.angle_beta   90.00
_cell.angle_gamma   90.00
#
_symmetry.space_group_name_H-M   'P 1'
#
loop_
_entity.id
_entity.type
_entity.pdbx_description
1 polymer ?
#
loop_
_entity_poly.entity_id
_entity_poly.type
_entity_poly.pdbx_seq_one_letter_code
_entity_poly.pdbx_strand_id
1 'polypeptide(L)'
;MNLLEPLHLYLVKNLRGIIYFSRDVFPESELNWLKKKFRYRELGVSENLKLNLKWKKLLTLPKIEENPVLDSLFQASRLICPLIALKEYSLKDFGNAVVVSLKTSEKLNDKNLKFNLRLVNYSITDFYLKSIELASRHDMEGRRKLAEKDLKRFWRIKADSCGKTLVAYIDPLLLKGEINNPLCMSLV
;
A
#
# COMPACT_ATOMS: atom_id res chain seq x y z
N MET A 1 4.45 -24.66 -19.71
CA MET A 1 3.38 -23.79 -19.16
C MET A 1 4.05 -22.70 -18.35
N ASN A 2 3.90 -21.43 -18.72
CA ASN A 2 4.54 -20.32 -18.01
C ASN A 2 3.89 -20.17 -16.63
N LEU A 3 4.60 -20.53 -15.55
CA LEU A 3 4.07 -20.50 -14.18
C LEU A 3 3.88 -19.07 -13.63
N LEU A 4 4.37 -18.04 -14.34
CA LEU A 4 4.27 -16.65 -13.93
C LEU A 4 2.83 -16.14 -13.87
N GLU A 5 1.98 -16.53 -14.82
CA GLU A 5 0.56 -16.10 -14.83
C GLU A 5 -0.27 -16.76 -13.73
N PRO A 6 -0.23 -18.10 -13.54
CA PRO A 6 -0.90 -18.75 -12.40
C PRO A 6 -0.46 -18.19 -11.04
N LEU A 7 0.85 -17.93 -10.87
CA LEU A 7 1.38 -17.33 -9.64
C LEU A 7 0.85 -15.90 -9.44
N HIS A 8 0.84 -15.09 -10.49
CA HIS A 8 0.31 -13.73 -10.40
C HIS A 8 -1.17 -13.73 -9.98
N LEU A 9 -2.01 -14.54 -10.62
CA LEU A 9 -3.43 -14.67 -10.26
C LEU A 9 -3.63 -15.20 -8.83
N TYR A 10 -2.79 -16.14 -8.39
CA TYR A 10 -2.79 -16.63 -7.01
C TYR A 10 -2.49 -15.50 -6.02
N LEU A 11 -1.44 -14.71 -6.28
CA LEU A 11 -1.02 -13.61 -5.42
C LEU A 11 -2.09 -12.52 -5.36
N VAL A 12 -2.67 -12.09 -6.48
CA VAL A 12 -3.77 -11.11 -6.51
C VAL A 12 -4.93 -11.54 -5.59
N LYS A 13 -5.25 -12.84 -5.52
CA LYS A 13 -6.32 -13.33 -4.64
C LYS A 13 -5.92 -13.43 -3.16
N ASN A 14 -4.66 -13.73 -2.87
CA ASN A 14 -4.22 -14.19 -1.54
C ASN A 14 -3.35 -13.20 -0.76
N LEU A 15 -2.67 -12.29 -1.45
CA LEU A 15 -1.89 -11.22 -0.85
C LEU A 15 -2.82 -10.20 -0.19
N ARG A 16 -2.39 -9.64 0.95
CA ARG A 16 -3.19 -8.67 1.72
C ARG A 16 -2.49 -7.34 1.94
N GLY A 17 -1.30 -7.19 1.39
CA GLY A 17 -0.57 -5.94 1.33
C GLY A 17 0.91 -6.16 1.09
N ILE A 18 1.56 -5.12 0.59
CA ILE A 18 3.01 -5.00 0.49
C ILE A 18 3.50 -4.25 1.71
N ILE A 19 4.54 -4.76 2.37
CA ILE A 19 5.18 -4.08 3.49
C ILE A 19 6.26 -3.12 2.96
N TYR A 20 6.28 -1.92 3.52
CA TYR A 20 7.38 -0.97 3.32
C TYR A 20 7.79 -0.32 4.64
N PHE A 21 9.07 -0.02 4.79
CA PHE A 21 9.60 0.85 5.84
C PHE A 21 10.92 1.46 5.37
N SER A 22 11.26 2.66 5.85
CA SER A 22 12.52 3.32 5.51
C SER A 22 13.72 2.53 6.01
N ARG A 23 14.89 2.74 5.38
CA ARG A 23 16.14 2.10 5.80
C ARG A 23 16.52 2.36 7.26
N ASP A 24 16.23 3.55 7.77
CA ASP A 24 16.57 3.97 9.14
C ASP A 24 15.46 3.65 10.16
N VAL A 25 14.46 2.85 9.75
CA VAL A 25 13.36 2.43 10.60
C VAL A 25 13.55 0.98 11.03
N PHE A 26 13.35 0.74 12.32
CA PHE A 26 13.37 -0.59 12.96
C PHE A 26 11.94 -0.96 13.38
N PRO A 27 11.19 -1.74 12.57
CA PRO A 27 9.75 -1.98 12.78
C PRO A 27 9.45 -3.35 13.40
N GLU A 28 10.30 -3.88 14.29
CA GLU A 28 10.19 -5.24 14.83
C GLU A 28 8.85 -5.46 15.55
N SER A 29 8.36 -4.45 16.28
CA SER A 29 7.06 -4.51 16.95
C SER A 29 5.89 -4.65 15.97
N GLU A 30 5.91 -3.87 14.88
CA GLU A 30 4.88 -3.85 13.85
C GLU A 30 4.92 -5.15 13.02
N LEU A 31 6.12 -5.62 12.67
CA LEU A 31 6.30 -6.91 11.98
C LEU A 31 5.77 -8.07 12.82
N ASN A 32 6.07 -8.10 14.12
CA ASN A 32 5.55 -9.11 15.03
C ASN A 32 4.02 -9.02 15.17
N TRP A 33 3.46 -7.81 15.20
CA TRP A 33 2.01 -7.61 15.21
C TRP A 33 1.38 -8.14 13.92
N LEU A 34 1.92 -7.78 12.75
CA LEU A 34 1.44 -8.26 11.45
C LEU A 34 1.54 -9.79 11.35
N LYS A 35 2.63 -10.40 11.82
CA LYS A 35 2.80 -11.86 11.86
C LYS A 35 1.70 -12.56 12.65
N LYS A 36 1.29 -11.98 13.78
CA LYS A 36 0.16 -12.49 14.57
C LYS A 36 -1.19 -12.29 13.88
N LYS A 37 -1.39 -11.16 13.18
CA LYS A 37 -2.69 -10.82 12.58
C LYS A 37 -2.93 -11.47 11.21
N PHE A 38 -1.91 -11.58 10.38
CA PHE A 38 -1.96 -12.19 9.05
C PHE A 38 -1.48 -13.66 9.07
N ARG A 39 -1.82 -14.40 10.13
CA ARG A 39 -1.39 -15.81 10.33
C ARG A 39 -1.72 -16.73 9.15
N TYR A 40 -2.82 -16.47 8.46
CA TYR A 40 -3.36 -17.31 7.38
C TYR A 40 -3.36 -16.63 6.01
N ARG A 41 -2.78 -15.43 5.89
CA ARG A 41 -2.79 -14.61 4.68
C ARG A 41 -1.39 -14.23 4.30
N GLU A 42 -1.15 -14.01 3.02
CA GLU A 42 0.17 -13.64 2.55
C GLU A 42 0.34 -12.12 2.61
N LEU A 43 1.54 -11.69 3.01
CA LEU A 43 2.02 -10.32 2.80
C LEU A 43 3.23 -10.38 1.89
N GLY A 44 3.44 -9.33 1.13
CA GLY A 44 4.59 -9.19 0.25
C GLY A 44 5.61 -8.23 0.84
N VAL A 45 6.85 -8.40 0.43
CA VAL A 45 7.92 -7.41 0.62
C VAL A 45 8.80 -7.43 -0.62
N SER A 46 9.21 -6.24 -1.07
CA SER A 46 10.23 -6.13 -2.13
C SER A 46 11.56 -6.73 -1.68
N GLU A 47 12.24 -7.46 -2.56
CA GLU A 47 13.62 -7.91 -2.33
C GLU A 47 14.61 -6.74 -2.14
N ASN A 48 14.29 -5.53 -2.62
CA ASN A 48 15.12 -4.33 -2.40
C ASN A 48 15.25 -3.98 -0.91
N LEU A 49 14.31 -4.39 -0.06
CA LEU A 49 14.37 -4.18 1.39
C LEU A 49 15.29 -5.17 2.11
N LYS A 50 15.79 -6.22 1.43
CA LYS A 50 16.78 -7.19 1.95
C LYS A 50 16.42 -7.75 3.35
N LEU A 51 15.13 -7.96 3.60
CA LEU A 51 14.66 -8.49 4.87
C LEU A 51 15.02 -9.97 5.04
N ASN A 52 15.76 -10.28 6.11
CA ASN A 52 16.04 -11.66 6.49
C ASN A 52 15.17 -12.08 7.69
N LEU A 53 13.90 -12.43 7.42
CA LEU A 53 12.93 -12.81 8.45
C LEU A 53 12.39 -14.23 8.23
N LYS A 54 12.39 -15.03 9.28
CA LYS A 54 11.72 -16.34 9.29
C LYS A 54 10.21 -16.16 9.51
N TRP A 55 9.50 -15.81 8.45
CA TRP A 55 8.04 -15.70 8.43
C TRP A 55 7.47 -16.34 7.15
N LYS A 56 6.97 -17.58 7.26
CA LYS A 56 6.43 -18.38 6.14
C LYS A 56 5.36 -17.70 5.28
N LYS A 57 4.66 -16.69 5.80
CA LYS A 57 3.60 -15.96 5.11
C LYS A 57 4.02 -14.58 4.61
N LEU A 58 5.30 -14.23 4.78
CA LEU A 58 5.91 -13.07 4.16
C LEU A 58 6.66 -13.54 2.91
N LEU A 59 6.16 -13.16 1.75
CA LEU A 59 6.76 -13.49 0.47
C LEU A 59 7.74 -12.39 0.08
N THR A 60 8.98 -12.77 -0.21
CA THR A 60 9.93 -11.87 -0.88
C THR A 60 9.62 -11.90 -2.37
N LEU A 61 9.30 -10.74 -2.91
CA LEU A 61 8.88 -10.58 -4.29
C LEU A 61 10.04 -10.01 -5.11
N PRO A 62 10.28 -10.55 -6.33
CA PRO A 62 11.34 -10.07 -7.21
C PRO A 62 11.12 -8.60 -7.55
N LYS A 63 12.19 -7.81 -7.59
CA LYS A 63 12.09 -6.38 -7.90
C LYS A 63 11.66 -6.18 -9.34
N ILE A 64 10.83 -5.17 -9.54
CA ILE A 64 10.42 -4.65 -10.85
C ILE A 64 10.93 -3.22 -11.08
N GLU A 65 11.44 -2.58 -10.02
CA GLU A 65 12.09 -1.27 -10.01
C GLU A 65 13.26 -1.30 -8.99
N GLU A 66 14.34 -0.55 -9.23
CA GLU A 66 15.53 -0.55 -8.35
C GLU A 66 15.32 0.30 -7.08
N ASN A 67 14.53 1.37 -7.19
CA ASN A 67 14.22 2.22 -6.05
C ASN A 67 13.21 1.48 -5.12
N PRO A 68 13.54 1.23 -3.83
CA PRO A 68 12.67 0.46 -2.94
C PRO A 68 11.31 1.13 -2.65
N VAL A 69 11.23 2.46 -2.69
CA VAL A 69 9.97 3.20 -2.50
C VAL A 69 9.04 2.94 -3.68
N LEU A 70 9.55 3.16 -4.89
CA LEU A 70 8.80 2.96 -6.13
C LEU A 70 8.46 1.48 -6.33
N ASP A 71 9.40 0.58 -6.08
CA ASP A 71 9.19 -0.85 -6.25
C ASP A 71 8.07 -1.35 -5.35
N SER A 72 8.09 -1.03 -4.05
CA SER A 72 7.01 -1.43 -3.14
C SER A 72 5.65 -0.85 -3.55
N LEU A 73 5.61 0.39 -4.04
CA LEU A 73 4.40 1.02 -4.55
C LEU A 73 3.87 0.33 -5.82
N PHE A 74 4.75 0.05 -6.78
CA PHE A 74 4.40 -0.63 -8.03
C PHE A 74 3.93 -2.06 -7.78
N GLN A 75 4.57 -2.76 -6.85
CA GLN A 75 4.14 -4.09 -6.46
C GLN A 75 2.74 -4.09 -5.82
N ALA A 76 2.44 -3.08 -4.98
CA ALA A 76 1.12 -2.92 -4.37
C ALA A 76 0.04 -2.65 -5.42
N SER A 77 0.28 -1.72 -6.35
CA SER A 77 -0.59 -1.46 -7.50
C SER A 77 -0.79 -2.73 -8.35
N ARG A 78 0.30 -3.36 -8.79
CA ARG A 78 0.25 -4.53 -9.70
C ARG A 78 -0.49 -5.72 -9.09
N LEU A 79 -0.41 -5.90 -7.77
CA LEU A 79 -1.04 -7.01 -7.06
C LEU A 79 -2.38 -6.61 -6.41
N ILE A 80 -2.88 -5.41 -6.70
CA ILE A 80 -4.18 -4.88 -6.26
C ILE A 80 -4.34 -5.05 -4.75
N CYS A 81 -3.32 -4.64 -4.00
CA CYS A 81 -3.33 -4.74 -2.54
C CYS A 81 -2.73 -3.48 -1.89
N PRO A 82 -3.06 -3.21 -0.61
CA PRO A 82 -2.57 -2.02 0.08
C PRO A 82 -1.04 -2.02 0.25
N LEU A 83 -0.46 -0.82 0.31
CA LEU A 83 0.87 -0.64 0.89
C LEU A 83 0.75 -0.41 2.40
N ILE A 84 1.40 -1.27 3.18
CA ILE A 84 1.47 -1.20 4.65
C ILE A 84 2.82 -0.57 5.02
N ALA A 85 2.84 0.76 5.13
CA ALA A 85 4.00 1.49 5.63
C ALA A 85 4.13 1.32 7.15
N LEU A 86 5.26 0.77 7.62
CA LEU A 86 5.53 0.55 9.04
C LEU A 86 6.25 1.75 9.64
N LYS A 87 5.75 2.22 10.78
CA LYS A 87 6.08 3.52 11.39
C LYS A 87 5.74 4.69 10.45
N GLU A 88 5.13 5.72 11.02
CA GLU A 88 4.74 6.92 10.27
C GLU A 88 5.92 7.60 9.57
N TYR A 89 7.14 7.52 10.14
CA TYR A 89 8.34 8.07 9.52
C TYR A 89 8.55 7.54 8.10
N SER A 90 8.21 6.27 7.84
CA SER A 90 8.36 5.65 6.52
C SER A 90 7.50 6.27 5.43
N LEU A 91 6.43 6.99 5.81
CA LEU A 91 5.59 7.68 4.84
C LEU A 91 6.31 8.89 4.22
N LYS A 92 7.35 9.43 4.89
CA LYS A 92 8.13 10.57 4.38
C LYS A 92 8.85 10.25 3.07
N ASP A 93 9.19 8.99 2.84
CA ASP A 93 9.87 8.56 1.61
C ASP A 93 9.00 8.73 0.37
N PHE A 94 7.67 8.83 0.54
CA PHE A 94 6.72 9.08 -0.54
C PHE A 94 6.49 10.58 -0.79
N GLY A 95 6.95 11.46 0.11
CA GLY A 95 6.92 12.92 -0.06
C GLY A 95 5.60 13.47 -0.59
N ASN A 96 5.69 14.27 -1.65
CA ASN A 96 4.54 14.93 -2.30
C ASN A 96 3.62 13.96 -3.06
N ALA A 97 3.97 12.69 -3.18
CA ALA A 97 3.10 11.70 -3.79
C ALA A 97 1.95 11.26 -2.88
N VAL A 98 2.00 11.57 -1.58
CA VAL A 98 0.85 11.42 -0.68
C VAL A 98 -0.16 12.51 -1.02
N VAL A 99 -1.17 12.17 -1.83
CA VAL A 99 -2.15 13.15 -2.34
C VAL A 99 -3.26 13.47 -1.35
N VAL A 100 -3.65 12.48 -0.54
CA VAL A 100 -4.73 12.57 0.44
C VAL A 100 -4.39 11.70 1.64
N SER A 101 -4.64 12.16 2.86
CA SER A 101 -4.38 11.40 4.08
C SER A 101 -5.46 11.60 5.14
N LEU A 102 -5.73 10.54 5.90
CA LEU A 102 -6.50 10.60 7.15
C LEU A 102 -5.54 10.51 8.32
N LYS A 103 -5.49 11.58 9.11
CA LYS A 103 -4.76 11.65 10.38
C LYS A 103 -5.71 11.48 11.55
N THR A 104 -5.24 10.85 12.63
CA THR A 104 -6.00 10.67 13.86
C THR A 104 -5.08 10.58 15.08
N SER A 105 -5.57 11.06 16.23
CA SER A 105 -4.94 10.84 17.54
C SER A 105 -5.54 9.65 18.29
N GLU A 106 -6.53 8.96 17.70
CA GLU A 106 -7.12 7.77 18.28
C GLU A 106 -6.11 6.62 18.39
N LYS A 107 -6.07 5.97 19.54
CA LYS A 107 -5.40 4.67 19.70
C LYS A 107 -6.36 3.56 19.32
N LEU A 108 -6.21 3.03 18.11
CA LEU A 108 -7.04 1.93 17.63
C LEU A 108 -6.67 0.61 18.31
N ASN A 109 -7.66 -0.08 18.85
CA ASN A 109 -7.50 -1.47 19.27
C ASN A 109 -7.40 -2.42 18.06
N ASP A 110 -7.03 -3.67 18.32
CA ASP A 110 -6.85 -4.69 17.29
C ASP A 110 -8.08 -4.92 16.39
N LYS A 111 -9.29 -4.82 16.97
CA LYS A 111 -10.55 -5.02 16.23
C LYS A 111 -10.75 -3.89 15.22
N ASN A 112 -10.57 -2.65 15.65
CA ASN A 112 -10.71 -1.48 14.80
C ASN A 112 -9.61 -1.42 13.74
N LEU A 113 -8.36 -1.76 14.09
CA LEU A 113 -7.27 -1.79 13.11
C LEU A 113 -7.51 -2.84 12.02
N LYS A 114 -7.95 -4.06 12.39
CA LYS A 114 -8.33 -5.09 11.41
C LYS A 114 -9.49 -4.66 10.51
N PHE A 115 -10.50 -4.00 11.07
CA PHE A 115 -11.62 -3.48 10.31
C PHE A 115 -11.15 -2.46 9.26
N ASN A 116 -10.33 -1.49 9.65
CA ASN A 116 -9.82 -0.49 8.73
C ASN A 116 -8.86 -1.09 7.67
N LEU A 117 -8.01 -2.05 8.03
CA LEU A 117 -7.19 -2.78 7.05
C LEU A 117 -8.04 -3.49 5.98
N ARG A 118 -9.22 -4.00 6.35
CA ARG A 118 -10.17 -4.56 5.37
C ARG A 118 -10.76 -3.48 4.47
N LEU A 119 -11.07 -2.30 5.01
CA LEU A 119 -11.55 -1.17 4.22
C LEU A 119 -10.49 -0.71 3.20
N VAL A 120 -9.22 -0.64 3.59
CA VAL A 120 -8.12 -0.29 2.66
C VAL A 120 -7.98 -1.33 1.54
N ASN A 121 -8.10 -2.64 1.84
CA ASN A 121 -8.10 -3.68 0.81
C ASN A 121 -9.25 -3.50 -0.21
N TYR A 122 -10.42 -3.06 0.26
CA TYR A 122 -11.54 -2.76 -0.64
C TYR A 122 -11.34 -1.48 -1.43
N SER A 123 -10.74 -0.45 -0.81
CA SER A 123 -10.43 0.82 -1.47
C SER A 123 -9.70 0.61 -2.79
N ILE A 124 -8.53 -0.04 -2.75
CA ILE A 124 -7.72 -0.27 -3.95
C ILE A 124 -8.45 -1.10 -4.99
N THR A 125 -9.20 -2.14 -4.57
CA THR A 125 -9.98 -2.97 -5.50
C THR A 125 -11.05 -2.16 -6.22
N ASP A 126 -11.77 -1.31 -5.49
CA ASP A 126 -12.93 -0.58 -6.00
C ASP A 126 -12.52 0.54 -6.97
N PHE A 127 -11.41 1.24 -6.69
CA PHE A 127 -10.97 2.36 -7.53
C PHE A 127 -9.97 1.94 -8.63
N TYR A 128 -9.42 0.72 -8.60
CA TYR A 128 -8.23 0.31 -9.37
C TYR A 128 -8.25 0.74 -10.84
N LEU A 129 -9.28 0.29 -11.58
CA LEU A 129 -9.42 0.55 -13.01
C LEU A 129 -9.67 2.04 -13.29
N LYS A 130 -10.46 2.71 -12.45
CA LYS A 130 -10.75 4.13 -12.61
C LYS A 130 -9.50 4.97 -12.41
N SER A 131 -8.68 4.60 -11.43
CA SER A 131 -7.40 5.26 -11.17
C SER A 131 -6.46 5.12 -12.38
N ILE A 132 -6.32 3.93 -12.96
CA ILE A 132 -5.52 3.71 -14.18
C ILE A 132 -6.08 4.51 -15.37
N GLU A 133 -7.40 4.51 -15.58
CA GLU A 133 -8.04 5.30 -16.64
C GLU A 133 -7.67 6.80 -16.54
N LEU A 134 -7.70 7.36 -15.32
CA LEU A 134 -7.32 8.74 -15.07
C LEU A 134 -5.81 8.97 -15.26
N ALA A 135 -4.96 8.00 -14.89
CA ALA A 135 -3.52 8.07 -15.13
C ALA A 135 -3.20 8.14 -16.62
N SER A 136 -3.83 7.30 -17.45
CA SER A 136 -3.62 7.28 -18.90
C SER A 136 -4.06 8.59 -19.59
N ARG A 137 -4.89 9.39 -18.93
CA ARG A 137 -5.30 10.73 -19.39
C ARG A 137 -4.51 11.86 -18.74
N HIS A 138 -3.54 11.54 -17.89
CA HIS A 138 -2.81 12.50 -17.05
C HIS A 138 -3.73 13.41 -16.21
N ASP A 139 -4.89 12.90 -15.79
CA ASP A 139 -5.88 13.65 -15.01
C ASP A 139 -5.56 13.57 -13.50
N MET A 140 -4.58 14.34 -13.07
CA MET A 140 -4.11 14.38 -11.68
C MET A 140 -5.20 14.90 -10.71
N GLU A 141 -6.04 15.82 -11.16
CA GLU A 141 -7.14 16.35 -10.35
C GLU A 141 -8.25 15.31 -10.16
N GLY A 142 -8.60 14.56 -11.21
CA GLY A 142 -9.51 13.43 -11.12
C GLY A 142 -9.00 12.35 -10.17
N ARG A 143 -7.69 12.06 -10.18
CA ARG A 143 -7.06 11.10 -9.26
C ARG A 143 -7.13 11.57 -7.82
N ARG A 144 -6.86 12.84 -7.55
CA ARG A 144 -7.04 13.45 -6.23
C ARG A 144 -8.49 13.35 -5.75
N LYS A 145 -9.45 13.73 -6.59
CA LYS A 145 -10.90 13.62 -6.27
C LYS A 145 -11.34 12.19 -5.99
N LEU A 146 -10.78 11.22 -6.71
CA LEU A 146 -11.03 9.79 -6.48
C LEU A 146 -10.58 9.38 -5.07
N ALA A 147 -9.36 9.77 -4.67
CA ALA A 147 -8.84 9.52 -3.33
C ALA A 147 -9.65 10.24 -2.23
N GLU A 148 -10.02 11.51 -2.42
CA GLU A 148 -10.84 12.28 -1.47
C GLU A 148 -12.22 11.65 -1.28
N LYS A 149 -12.83 11.15 -2.36
CA LYS A 149 -14.11 10.44 -2.31
C LYS A 149 -13.98 9.14 -1.54
N ASP A 150 -12.93 8.34 -1.78
CA ASP A 150 -12.76 7.06 -1.11
C ASP A 150 -12.35 7.21 0.37
N LEU A 151 -11.62 8.27 0.74
CA LEU A 151 -11.27 8.57 2.13
C LEU A 151 -12.50 8.62 3.07
N LYS A 152 -13.68 8.99 2.54
CA LYS A 152 -14.95 9.00 3.30
C LYS A 152 -15.37 7.62 3.81
N ARG A 153 -14.81 6.53 3.26
CA ARG A 153 -15.00 5.13 3.72
C ARG A 153 -14.60 4.94 5.19
N PHE A 154 -13.67 5.75 5.68
CA PHE A 154 -13.14 5.69 7.04
C PHE A 154 -13.95 6.54 8.05
N TRP A 155 -15.26 6.72 7.81
CA TRP A 155 -16.17 7.56 8.60
C TRP A 155 -16.21 7.28 10.12
N ARG A 156 -15.75 6.11 10.57
CA ARG A 156 -15.68 5.74 11.99
C ARG A 156 -14.47 6.31 12.73
N ILE A 157 -13.49 6.85 12.00
CA ILE A 157 -12.26 7.39 12.57
C ILE A 157 -12.43 8.89 12.71
N LYS A 158 -12.22 9.41 13.93
CA LYS A 158 -12.18 10.85 14.15
C LYS A 158 -10.91 11.42 13.54
N ALA A 159 -11.08 12.28 12.54
CA ALA A 159 -9.98 13.01 11.94
C ALA A 159 -9.38 14.01 12.96
N ASP A 160 -8.06 14.08 12.98
CA ASP A 160 -7.28 15.04 13.76
C ASP A 160 -6.03 15.42 12.97
N SER A 161 -5.95 16.68 12.53
CA SER A 161 -4.84 17.18 11.71
C SER A 161 -3.49 17.17 12.43
N CYS A 162 -3.49 17.23 13.76
CA CYS A 162 -2.31 17.13 14.61
C CYS A 162 -1.92 15.67 14.94
N GLY A 163 -2.79 14.71 14.59
CA GLY A 163 -2.59 13.29 14.84
C GLY A 163 -1.62 12.63 13.87
N LYS A 164 -1.51 11.30 14.01
CA LYS A 164 -0.69 10.46 13.13
C LYS A 164 -1.46 10.01 11.90
N THR A 165 -0.77 9.86 10.80
CA THR A 165 -1.34 9.34 9.55
C THR A 165 -1.72 7.87 9.71
N LEU A 166 -3.01 7.57 9.56
CA LEU A 166 -3.55 6.21 9.62
C LEU A 166 -3.74 5.62 8.22
N VAL A 167 -4.24 6.43 7.29
CA VAL A 167 -4.46 6.05 5.89
C VAL A 167 -3.93 7.17 5.00
N ALA A 168 -3.28 6.79 3.91
CA ALA A 168 -2.79 7.69 2.88
C ALA A 168 -3.08 7.08 1.52
N TYR A 169 -3.36 7.95 0.54
CA TYR A 169 -3.41 7.59 -0.87
C TYR A 169 -2.15 8.13 -1.53
N ILE A 170 -1.43 7.25 -2.21
CA ILE A 170 -0.13 7.56 -2.82
C ILE A 170 -0.25 7.45 -4.33
N ASP A 171 0.20 8.49 -5.04
CA ASP A 171 0.16 8.56 -6.49
C ASP A 171 1.52 8.21 -7.12
N PRO A 172 1.66 7.04 -7.77
CA PRO A 172 2.92 6.67 -8.40
C PRO A 172 3.39 7.65 -9.47
N LEU A 173 2.48 8.37 -10.15
CA LEU A 173 2.85 9.34 -11.20
C LEU A 173 3.57 10.56 -10.62
N LEU A 174 3.35 10.89 -9.33
CA LEU A 174 4.04 11.98 -8.65
C LEU A 174 5.45 11.58 -8.17
N LEU A 175 5.74 10.29 -8.06
CA LEU A 175 7.10 9.79 -7.80
C LEU A 175 7.88 9.50 -9.09
N LYS A 176 7.19 9.03 -10.12
CA LYS A 176 7.77 8.70 -11.43
C LYS A 176 6.87 9.26 -12.52
N GLY A 177 7.27 10.38 -13.11
CA GLY A 177 6.47 11.13 -14.08
C GLY A 177 6.02 10.32 -15.31
N GLU A 178 6.81 9.33 -15.73
CA GLU A 178 6.44 8.39 -16.78
C GLU A 178 6.52 6.94 -16.29
N ILE A 179 5.40 6.22 -16.47
CA ILE A 179 5.25 4.81 -16.12
C ILE A 179 4.73 4.11 -17.38
N ASN A 180 5.47 3.14 -17.91
CA ASN A 180 5.07 2.47 -19.16
C ASN A 180 4.07 1.32 -18.94
N ASN A 181 4.01 0.78 -17.71
CA ASN A 181 3.15 -0.35 -17.38
C ASN A 181 1.90 0.14 -16.63
N PRO A 182 0.68 0.05 -17.23
CA PRO A 182 -0.56 0.46 -16.58
C PRO A 182 -0.83 -0.20 -15.22
N LEU A 183 -0.33 -1.43 -15.01
CA LEU A 183 -0.48 -2.13 -13.73
C LEU A 183 0.25 -1.43 -12.57
N CYS A 184 1.15 -0.50 -12.85
CA CYS A 184 1.92 0.27 -11.87
C CYS A 184 1.41 1.71 -11.71
N MET A 185 0.31 2.09 -12.37
CA MET A 185 -0.21 3.47 -12.39
C MET A 185 -1.33 3.73 -11.37
N SER A 186 -1.89 2.68 -10.74
CA SER A 186 -3.00 2.88 -9.81
C SER A 186 -2.55 3.61 -8.55
N LEU A 187 -3.44 4.41 -7.97
CA LEU A 187 -3.28 4.88 -6.59
C LEU A 187 -3.15 3.67 -5.66
N VAL A 188 -2.44 3.84 -4.55
CA VAL A 188 -2.31 2.81 -3.52
C VAL A 188 -2.64 3.39 -2.15
#